data_AF-D2RH95-F1
#
_entry.id   AF-D2RH95-F1
#
_cell.length_a   1.000
_cell.length_b   1.000
_cell.length_c   1.000
_cell.angle_alpha   90.00
_cell.angle_beta   90.00
_cell.angle_gamma   90.00
#
_symmetry.space_group_name_H-M   'P 1'
#
loop_
_entity.id
_entity.type
_entity.pdbx_description
1 polymer ?
#
loop_
_entity_poly.entity_id
_entity_poly.type
_entity_poly.pdbx_seq_one_letter_code
_entity_poly.pdbx_strand_id
1 'polypeptide(L)' 'MAKGAECVSKYYEIKGDKVIRKRKFCPRCGEGVFLAEHKDRRTCGKCGYTEFKK' A
#
# COMPACT_ATOMS: atom_id res chain seq x y z
N MET A 1 12.98 2.26 21.09
CA MET A 1 12.33 1.25 20.22
C MET A 1 12.33 1.77 18.78
N ALA A 2 13.44 1.63 18.06
CA ALA A 2 13.55 2.03 16.66
C ALA A 2 12.89 0.98 15.76
N LYS A 3 11.56 1.02 15.62
CA LYS A 3 10.87 0.23 14.58
C LYS A 3 10.95 1.03 13.29
N GLY A 4 11.83 0.59 12.40
CA GLY A 4 12.08 1.19 11.10
C GLY A 4 10.77 1.54 10.40
N ALA A 5 10.51 2.83 10.29
CA ALA A 5 9.49 3.34 9.40
C ALA A 5 9.98 3.06 7.98
N GLU A 6 9.50 1.99 7.36
CA GLU A 6 9.45 1.97 5.90
C GLU A 6 8.47 3.06 5.50
N CYS A 7 9.03 4.24 5.24
CA CYS A 7 8.30 5.44 4.94
C CYS A 7 7.37 5.19 3.75
N VAL A 8 6.09 5.50 3.97
CA VAL A 8 5.00 5.45 2.99
C VAL A 8 5.38 6.20 1.69
N SER A 9 6.33 7.14 1.76
CA SER A 9 6.95 7.84 0.64
C SER A 9 7.54 6.94 -0.44
N LYS A 10 8.06 5.75 -0.11
CA LYS A 10 8.64 4.82 -1.10
C LYS A 10 7.62 4.29 -2.12
N TYR A 11 6.33 4.35 -1.80
CA TYR A 11 5.24 3.91 -2.67
C TYR A 11 4.69 5.02 -3.57
N TYR A 12 5.23 6.23 -3.47
CA TYR A 12 4.95 7.33 -4.38
C TYR A 12 6.14 7.51 -5.31
N GLU A 13 5.90 7.33 -6.60
CA GLU A 13 6.87 7.64 -7.65
C GLU A 13 6.40 8.87 -8.40
N ILE A 14 7.28 9.85 -8.56
CA ILE A 14 6.98 11.06 -9.30
C ILE A 14 7.54 10.86 -10.72
N LYS A 15 6.66 10.73 -11.72
CA LYS A 15 7.06 10.76 -13.13
C LYS A 15 6.63 12.09 -13.73
N GLY A 16 7.58 13.02 -13.82
CA GLY A 16 7.33 14.38 -14.28
C GLY A 16 6.26 15.05 -13.41
N ASP A 17 5.17 15.47 -14.03
CA ASP A 17 4.04 16.15 -13.37
C ASP A 17 3.02 15.20 -12.72
N LYS A 18 3.22 13.88 -12.80
CA LYS A 18 2.25 12.88 -12.30
C LYS A 18 2.82 12.08 -11.13
N VAL A 19 2.06 12.06 -10.04
CA VAL A 19 2.32 11.20 -8.88
C VAL A 19 1.72 9.82 -9.16
N ILE A 20 2.59 8.84 -9.45
CA ILE A 20 2.25 7.44 -9.64
C ILE A 20 2.31 6.72 -8.28
N ARG A 21 1.14 6.24 -7.83
CA ARG A 21 1.01 5.45 -6.61
C ARG A 21 1.27 3.98 -6.96
N LYS A 22 2.37 3.41 -6.45
CA LYS A 22 2.81 2.03 -6.78
C LYS A 22 1.91 0.94 -6.19
N ARG A 23 1.23 1.20 -5.08
CA ARG A 23 0.36 0.23 -4.38
C ARG A 23 -1.07 0.73 -4.31
N LYS A 24 -2.02 -0.22 -4.33
CA LYS A 24 -3.43 0.09 -4.10
C LYS A 24 -3.66 0.52 -2.65
N PHE A 25 -4.59 1.46 -2.46
CA PHE A 25 -5.12 1.80 -1.15
C PHE A 25 -6.21 0.83 -0.73
N CYS A 26 -6.30 0.57 0.57
CA CYS A 26 -7.38 -0.22 1.09
C CYS A 26 -8.69 0.58 1.05
N PRO A 27 -9.75 0.08 0.38
CA PRO A 27 -11.03 0.79 0.28
C PRO A 27 -11.72 0.97 1.63
N ARG A 28 -11.39 0.14 2.63
CA ARG A 28 -11.96 0.23 4.00
C ARG A 28 -11.17 1.11 4.94
N CYS A 29 -9.85 1.14 4.79
CA CYS A 29 -8.96 1.84 5.73
C CYS A 29 -8.65 3.30 5.29
N GLY A 30 -8.98 3.67 4.06
CA GLY A 30 -8.81 5.04 3.56
C GLY A 30 -7.42 5.37 3.04
N GLU A 31 -7.26 6.63 2.63
CA GLU A 31 -6.03 7.16 2.06
C GLU A 31 -4.88 7.12 3.08
N GLY A 32 -3.72 6.63 2.65
CA GLY A 32 -2.54 6.44 3.51
C GLY A 32 -2.28 4.99 3.93
N VAL A 33 -3.23 4.06 3.75
CA VAL A 33 -3.04 2.62 4.03
C VAL A 33 -2.92 1.83 2.74
N PHE A 34 -1.68 1.47 2.39
CA PHE A 34 -1.42 0.61 1.24
C PHE A 34 -1.70 -0.86 1.56
N LEU A 35 -2.32 -1.56 0.61
CA LEU A 35 -2.34 -3.02 0.66
C LEU A 35 -0.94 -3.57 0.40
N ALA A 36 -0.54 -4.54 1.21
CA ALA A 36 0.62 -5.38 0.93
C ALA A 36 0.29 -6.26 -0.27
N GLU A 37 1.09 -6.16 -1.32
CA GLU A 37 0.89 -6.94 -2.53
C GLU A 37 1.78 -8.18 -2.46
N HIS A 38 1.14 -9.35 -2.28
CA HIS A 38 1.76 -10.66 -2.41
C HIS A 38 1.42 -11.25 -3.78
N LYS A 39 2.04 -12.38 -4.12
CA LYS A 39 1.83 -13.05 -5.42
C LYS A 39 0.39 -13.56 -5.58
N ASP A 40 -0.17 -14.10 -4.52
CA ASP A 40 -1.50 -14.74 -4.46
C ASP A 40 -2.60 -13.82 -3.90
N ARG A 41 -2.23 -12.78 -3.15
CA ARG A 41 -3.19 -11.94 -2.43
C ARG A 41 -2.70 -10.51 -2.19
N ARG A 42 -3.63 -9.61 -1.99
CA ARG A 42 -3.41 -8.27 -1.45
C ARG A 42 -3.99 -8.21 -0.05
N THR A 43 -3.18 -7.88 0.93
CA THR A 43 -3.57 -7.89 2.35
C THR A 43 -3.41 -6.52 2.96
N CYS A 44 -4.40 -6.05 3.71
CA CYS A 44 -4.32 -4.81 4.46
C CYS A 44 -3.97 -5.10 5.93
N GLY A 45 -2.78 -4.69 6.36
CA GLY A 45 -2.31 -4.93 7.73
C GLY A 45 -3.10 -4.20 8.84
N LYS A 46 -3.87 -3.16 8.49
CA LYS A 46 -4.63 -2.35 9.46
C LYS A 46 -6.08 -2.84 9.71
N CYS A 47 -6.76 -3.34 8.69
CA CYS A 47 -8.17 -3.79 8.77
C CYS A 47 -8.38 -5.27 8.38
N GLY A 48 -7.31 -6.04 8.19
CA GLY A 48 -7.38 -7.47 7.84
C GLY A 48 -8.03 -7.77 6.48
N TYR A 49 -8.28 -6.75 5.65
CA TYR A 49 -8.89 -6.91 4.34
C TYR A 49 -7.94 -7.67 3.41
N THR A 50 -8.41 -8.76 2.81
CA THR A 50 -7.62 -9.58 1.90
C THR A 50 -8.34 -9.75 0.59
N GLU A 51 -7.73 -9.31 -0.51
CA GLU A 51 -8.21 -9.57 -1.87
C GLU A 51 -7.28 -10.58 -2.53
N PHE A 52 -7.78 -11.77 -2.84
CA PHE A 52 -7.01 -12.73 -3.63
C PHE A 52 -7.03 -12.27 -5.09
N LYS A 53 -5.85 -12.06 -5.68
CA LYS A 53 -5.75 -11.83 -7.12
C LYS A 53 -5.92 -13.19 -7.77
N LYS A 54 -7.00 -13.37 -8.52
CA LYS A 54 -7.23 -14.57 -9.33
C LYS A 54 -6.40 -14.52 -10.60
#